data_AF-A0A1H4G897-F1
#
_entry.id   AF-A0A1H4G897-F1
#
_cell.length_a   1.000
_cell.length_b   1.000
_cell.length_c   1.000
_cell.angle_alpha   90.00
_cell.angle_beta   90.00
_cell.angle_gamma   90.00
#
_symmetry.space_group_name_H-M   'P 1'
#
loop_
_entity.id
_entity.type
_entity.pdbx_description
1 polymer ?
#
loop_
_entity_poly.entity_id
_entity_poly.type
_entity_poly.pdbx_seq_one_letter_code
_entity_poly.pdbx_strand_id
1 'polypeptide(L)' 'MHLINIMWVVSFMIYLGIDIGKRHHEAGLINESGNPIGKTIRFANSKKGSEKLLTLINTR' A
#
# COMPACT_ATOMS: atom_id res chain seq x y z
N MET A 1 12.97 -12.75 -37.04
CA MET A 1 11.64 -12.46 -36.46
C MET A 1 11.76 -12.61 -34.96
N HIS A 2 12.05 -11.51 -34.25
CA HIS A 2 12.20 -11.49 -32.80
C HIS A 2 10.81 -11.35 -32.17
N LEU A 3 10.20 -12.48 -31.81
CA LEU A 3 9.01 -12.49 -30.96
C LEU A 3 9.47 -12.27 -29.52
N ILE A 4 9.73 -11.01 -29.16
CA ILE A 4 9.76 -10.61 -27.76
C ILE A 4 8.31 -10.75 -27.27
N ASN A 5 8.07 -11.70 -26.36
CA ASN A 5 6.80 -11.86 -25.67
C ASN A 5 6.47 -10.55 -24.93
N ILE A 6 5.62 -9.71 -25.51
CA ILE A 6 4.97 -8.54 -24.90
C ILE A 6 3.86 -9.00 -23.91
N MET A 7 3.91 -10.25 -23.50
CA MET A 7 2.91 -10.91 -22.70
C MET A 7 3.34 -10.81 -21.23
N TRP A 8 2.62 -9.96 -20.47
CA TRP A 8 2.59 -9.86 -19.01
C TRP A 8 3.70 -9.05 -18.31
N VAL A 9 3.79 -7.75 -18.56
CA VAL A 9 3.94 -6.82 -17.41
C VAL A 9 2.54 -6.39 -17.01
N VAL A 10 1.79 -7.28 -16.37
CA VAL A 10 0.67 -6.84 -15.55
C VAL A 10 1.31 -6.43 -14.24
N SER A 11 1.76 -5.17 -14.19
CA SER A 11 2.18 -4.58 -12.93
C SER A 11 0.92 -4.46 -12.07
N PHE A 12 0.84 -5.24 -10.99
CA PHE A 12 -0.24 -5.10 -10.02
C PHE A 12 -0.13 -3.72 -9.39
N MET A 13 -1.07 -2.83 -9.73
CA MET A 13 -1.06 -1.48 -9.19
C MET A 13 -1.71 -1.50 -7.81
N ILE A 14 -0.95 -1.08 -6.82
CA ILE A 14 -1.42 -0.98 -5.43
C ILE A 14 -1.31 0.49 -5.03
N TYR A 15 -2.40 1.03 -4.50
CA TYR A 15 -2.42 2.38 -3.94
C TYR A 15 -2.46 2.31 -2.42
N LEU A 16 -1.72 3.21 -1.78
CA LEU A 16 -1.74 3.41 -0.33
C LEU A 16 -2.57 4.65 -0.02
N GLY A 17 -3.76 4.46 0.53
CA GLY A 17 -4.55 5.54 1.09
C GLY A 17 -4.12 5.84 2.52
N ILE A 18 -3.92 7.11 2.87
CA ILE A 18 -3.59 7.54 4.23
C ILE A 18 -4.53 8.67 4.66
N ASP A 19 -5.32 8.42 5.70
CA ASP A 19 -6.04 9.46 6.43
C ASP A 19 -5.12 10.07 7.50
N ILE A 20 -4.80 11.35 7.33
CA ILE A 20 -3.80 12.06 8.14
C ILE A 20 -4.47 12.81 9.29
N GLY A 21 -4.39 12.24 10.49
CA GLY A 21 -4.78 12.92 11.72
C GLY A 21 -3.61 13.58 12.47
N LYS A 22 -3.93 14.45 13.45
CA LYS A 22 -2.92 15.16 14.28
C LYS A 22 -2.09 14.21 15.15
N ARG A 23 -2.72 13.19 15.73
CA ARG A 23 -2.12 12.25 16.70
C ARG A 23 -1.97 10.84 16.17
N HIS A 24 -2.89 10.41 15.32
CA HIS A 24 -2.92 9.10 14.74
C HIS A 24 -3.33 9.21 13.27
N HIS A 25 -2.73 8.38 12.45
CA HIS A 25 -3.02 8.21 11.05
C HIS A 25 -3.66 6.83 10.84
N GLU A 26 -4.43 6.71 9.77
CA GLU A 26 -4.98 5.44 9.32
C GLU A 26 -4.51 5.19 7.89
N ALA A 27 -4.01 3.98 7.61
CA ALA A 27 -3.52 3.62 6.28
C ALA A 27 -4.12 2.30 5.82
N GLY A 28 -4.47 2.22 4.54
CA GLY A 28 -5.00 1.03 3.89
C GLY A 28 -4.50 0.91 2.46
N LEU A 29 -4.46 -0.32 1.96
CA LEU A 29 -4.11 -0.61 0.57
C LEU A 29 -5.38 -0.80 -0.24
N ILE A 30 -5.41 -0.30 -1.47
CA ILE A 30 -6.46 -0.56 -2.45
C ILE A 30 -5.85 -1.00 -3.78
N ASN A 31 -6.59 -1.81 -4.53
CA ASN A 31 -6.21 -2.17 -5.90
C ASN A 31 -6.67 -1.10 -6.91
N GLU A 32 -6.31 -1.28 -8.17
CA GLU A 32 -6.74 -0.44 -9.30
C GLU A 32 -8.25 -0.32 -9.51
N SER A 33 -9.04 -1.28 -9.02
CA SER A 33 -10.50 -1.20 -9.04
C SER A 33 -11.07 -0.42 -7.84
N GLY A 34 -10.21 0.11 -6.97
CA GLY A 34 -10.60 0.79 -5.73
C GLY A 34 -11.01 -0.14 -4.59
N ASN A 35 -10.84 -1.46 -4.75
CA ASN A 35 -11.21 -2.42 -3.72
C ASN A 35 -10.12 -2.52 -2.63
N PRO A 36 -10.50 -2.58 -1.34
CA PRO A 36 -9.55 -2.68 -0.24
C PRO A 36 -8.80 -4.01 -0.25
N ILE A 37 -7.49 -3.95 -0.05
CA ILE A 37 -6.59 -5.10 0.05
C ILE A 37 -6.26 -5.33 1.53
N GLY A 38 -7.15 -6.03 2.24
CA GLY A 38 -6.98 -6.36 3.66
C GLY A 38 -7.45 -5.25 4.61
N LYS A 39 -6.93 -5.28 5.85
CA LYS A 39 -7.33 -4.35 6.91
C LYS A 39 -6.46 -3.09 6.90
N THR A 40 -7.06 -1.98 7.34
CA THR A 40 -6.31 -0.76 7.65
C THR A 40 -5.44 -0.97 8.88
N ILE A 41 -4.38 -0.15 8.98
CA ILE A 41 -3.59 0.00 10.18
C ILE A 41 -3.79 1.39 10.76
N ARG A 42 -3.79 1.49 12.08
CA ARG A 42 -3.74 2.77 12.79
C ARG A 42 -2.39 2.94 13.46
N PHE A 43 -1.73 4.07 13.23
CA PHE A 43 -0.41 4.34 13.79
C PHE A 43 -0.30 5.78 14.32
N ALA A 44 0.55 5.96 15.33
CA ALA A 44 0.76 7.27 15.94
C ALA A 44 1.60 8.19 15.03
N ASN A 45 1.41 9.50 15.18
CA ASN A 45 2.23 10.53 14.53
C ASN A 45 3.61 10.64 15.21
N SER A 46 4.39 9.57 15.14
CA SER A 46 5.76 9.49 15.67
C SER A 46 6.59 8.58 14.80
N LYS A 47 7.92 8.72 14.86
CA LYS A 47 8.85 7.85 14.12
C LYS A 47 8.60 6.37 14.41
N LYS A 48 8.51 6.00 15.70
CA LYS A 48 8.16 4.63 16.12
C LYS A 48 6.77 4.20 15.63
N GLY A 49 5.81 5.11 15.57
CA GLY A 49 4.50 4.84 14.96
C GLY A 49 4.60 4.46 13.49
N SER A 50 5.41 5.19 12.71
CA SER A 50 5.62 4.94 11.28
C SER A 50 6.24 3.58 10.96
N GLU A 51 6.92 2.93 11.92
CA GLU A 51 7.42 1.56 11.75
C GLU A 51 6.28 0.58 11.46
N LYS A 52 5.07 0.79 12.02
CA LYS A 52 3.88 -0.01 11.68
C LYS A 52 3.49 0.14 10.21
N LEU A 53 3.61 1.35 9.65
CA LEU A 53 3.36 1.62 8.23
C LEU A 53 4.42 0.94 7.36
N LEU A 54 5.69 1.00 7.75
CA LEU A 54 6.76 0.29 7.06
C LEU A 54 6.54 -1.23 7.08
N THR A 55 6.08 -1.79 8.20
CA THR A 55 5.72 -3.22 8.27
C THR A 55 4.61 -3.56 7.27
N LEU A 56 3.55 -2.74 7.15
CA LEU A 56 2.49 -2.97 6.17
C LEU A 56 3.02 -2.99 4.73
N ILE A 57 3.95 -2.10 4.40
CA ILE A 57 4.51 -1.96 3.04
C ILE A 57 5.55 -3.05 2.73
N ASN A 58 6.40 -3.41 3.69
CA ASN A 58 7.53 -4.31 3.47
C ASN A 58 7.21 -5.80 3.68
N THR A 59 6.07 -6.14 4.29
CA THR A 59 5.73 -7.54 4.63
C THR A 59 5.07 -8.29 3.46
N ARG A 60 5.06 -7.73 2.25
CA ARG A 60 4.50 -8.37 1.05
C ARG A 60 5.41 -8.25 -0.15
#